data_AF-A0A7X6T6T6-F1
#
_entry.id   AF-A0A7X6T6T6-F1
#
_cell.length_a   1.000
_cell.length_b   1.000
_cell.length_c   1.000
_cell.angle_alpha   90.00
_cell.angle_beta   90.00
_cell.angle_gamma   90.00
#
_symmetry.space_group_name_H-M   'P 1'
#
loop_
_entity.id
_entity.type
_entity.pdbx_description
1 polymer ?
#
loop_
_entity_poly.entity_id
_entity_poly.type
_entity_poly.pdbx_seq_one_letter_code
_entity_poly.pdbx_strand_id
1 'polypeptide(L)'
;MKKEDNILEKYSGRRPFTTPEGYFENLTANIMAVLPQEESGQESTVKVTMWMRIKPYVYIAAAFAGIFFCVRLALGTTSKDDNMQIAQTEEMTIYTDEYIDSFLETTMIDDYTIYYSLVDINN
;
A
#
# COMPACT_ATOMS: atom_id res chain seq x y z
N MET A 1 -17.53 -22.81 -49.48
CA MET A 1 -18.12 -22.30 -48.23
C MET A 1 -19.63 -22.16 -48.43
N LYS A 2 -20.43 -23.21 -48.12
CA LYS A 2 -21.92 -23.24 -48.22
C LYS A 2 -22.58 -24.29 -47.29
N LYS A 3 -21.79 -24.99 -46.45
CA LYS A 3 -22.29 -26.13 -45.64
C LYS A 3 -22.88 -25.68 -44.29
N GLU A 4 -22.50 -24.49 -43.82
CA GLU A 4 -22.83 -23.96 -42.50
C GLU A 4 -24.24 -23.32 -42.48
N ASP A 5 -24.68 -22.76 -43.60
CA ASP A 5 -26.01 -22.17 -43.71
C ASP A 5 -27.12 -23.25 -43.66
N ASN A 6 -26.82 -24.46 -44.18
CA ASN A 6 -27.74 -25.60 -44.23
C ASN A 6 -28.02 -26.24 -42.86
N ILE A 7 -27.08 -26.14 -41.90
CA ILE A 7 -27.28 -26.69 -40.55
C ILE A 7 -28.15 -25.76 -39.71
N LEU A 8 -27.99 -24.45 -39.83
CA LEU A 8 -28.79 -23.47 -39.09
C LEU A 8 -30.25 -23.53 -39.53
N GLU A 9 -30.52 -23.60 -40.84
CA GLU A 9 -31.88 -23.71 -41.37
C GLU A 9 -32.58 -25.00 -40.92
N LYS A 10 -31.88 -26.15 -40.96
CA LYS A 10 -32.41 -27.46 -40.54
C LYS A 10 -32.76 -27.55 -39.06
N TYR A 11 -32.07 -26.80 -38.19
CA TYR A 11 -32.28 -26.82 -36.74
C TYR A 11 -32.90 -25.53 -36.18
N SER A 12 -33.19 -24.54 -37.03
CA SER A 12 -33.70 -23.19 -36.68
C SER A 12 -35.00 -23.16 -35.84
N GLY A 13 -35.75 -24.26 -35.77
CA GLY A 13 -37.00 -24.36 -34.99
C GLY A 13 -37.05 -25.54 -34.01
N ARG A 14 -36.05 -26.42 -34.00
CA ARG A 14 -35.97 -27.53 -33.04
C ARG A 14 -35.04 -27.10 -31.93
N ARG A 15 -35.56 -26.85 -30.73
CA ARG A 15 -34.75 -26.66 -29.51
C ARG A 15 -34.05 -28.00 -29.21
N PRO A 16 -32.77 -28.20 -29.61
CA PRO A 16 -32.13 -29.50 -29.49
C PRO A 16 -31.62 -29.75 -28.07
N PHE A 17 -31.54 -28.68 -27.29
CA PHE A 17 -31.19 -28.67 -25.89
C PHE A 17 -32.42 -28.24 -25.12
N THR A 18 -33.03 -29.18 -24.41
CA THR A 18 -34.05 -28.90 -23.41
C THR A 18 -33.50 -29.40 -22.09
N THR A 19 -33.50 -28.54 -21.08
CA THR A 19 -33.08 -28.94 -19.75
C THR A 19 -34.16 -29.80 -19.10
N PRO A 20 -33.79 -30.88 -18.40
CA PRO A 20 -34.74 -31.62 -17.57
C PRO A 20 -35.48 -30.69 -16.58
N GLU A 21 -36.71 -31.04 -16.24
CA GLU A 21 -37.46 -30.35 -15.18
C GLU A 21 -36.66 -30.41 -13.87
N GLY A 22 -36.56 -29.28 -13.16
CA GLY A 22 -35.82 -29.19 -11.89
C GLY A 22 -34.28 -29.08 -11.99
N TYR A 23 -33.68 -29.09 -13.19
CA TYR A 23 -32.22 -29.01 -13.35
C TYR A 23 -31.56 -27.82 -12.64
N PHE A 24 -32.23 -26.66 -12.64
CA PHE A 24 -31.72 -25.44 -12.00
C PHE A 24 -32.24 -25.22 -10.57
N GLU A 25 -33.06 -26.12 -10.02
CA GLU A 25 -33.69 -25.96 -8.70
C GLU A 25 -32.64 -25.88 -7.58
N ASN A 26 -31.55 -26.65 -7.70
CA ASN A 26 -30.46 -26.69 -6.74
C ASN A 26 -29.20 -25.95 -7.19
N LEU A 27 -29.23 -25.21 -8.31
CA LEU A 27 -28.05 -24.51 -8.84
C LEU A 27 -27.52 -23.51 -7.81
N THR A 28 -28.40 -22.69 -7.23
CA THR A 28 -28.01 -21.69 -6.23
C THR A 28 -27.40 -22.32 -4.99
N ALA A 29 -27.97 -23.43 -4.50
CA ALA A 29 -27.45 -24.16 -3.35
C ALA A 29 -26.06 -24.74 -3.66
N ASN A 30 -25.89 -25.32 -4.85
CA ASN A 30 -24.60 -25.87 -5.29
C ASN A 30 -23.55 -24.79 -5.50
N ILE A 31 -23.92 -23.62 -6.05
CA ILE A 31 -23.02 -22.47 -6.17
C ILE A 31 -22.57 -22.04 -4.77
N MET A 32 -23.50 -21.81 -3.84
CA MET A 32 -23.19 -21.40 -2.47
C MET A 32 -22.35 -22.44 -1.71
N ALA A 33 -22.52 -23.73 -2.02
CA ALA A 33 -21.72 -24.80 -1.43
C ALA A 33 -20.29 -24.89 -2.01
N VAL A 34 -20.09 -24.47 -3.26
CA VAL A 34 -18.79 -24.45 -3.95
C VAL A 34 -18.03 -23.15 -3.70
N LEU A 35 -18.75 -22.06 -3.43
CA LEU A 35 -18.12 -20.85 -2.94
C LEU A 35 -17.30 -21.22 -1.69
N PRO A 36 -16.02 -20.82 -1.62
CA PRO A 36 -15.30 -20.84 -0.35
C PRO A 36 -16.23 -20.18 0.66
N GLN A 37 -16.40 -20.79 1.84
CA GLN A 37 -17.05 -20.08 2.93
C GLN A 37 -16.21 -18.82 3.15
N GLU A 38 -16.62 -17.71 2.55
CA GLU A 38 -16.24 -16.37 2.96
C GLU A 38 -16.39 -16.43 4.47
N GLU A 39 -15.27 -16.26 5.14
CA GLU A 39 -14.99 -16.64 6.51
C GLU A 39 -15.94 -15.87 7.44
N SER A 40 -17.20 -16.29 7.49
CA SER A 40 -18.26 -15.68 8.29
C SER A 40 -17.94 -16.01 9.74
N GLY A 41 -17.08 -15.19 10.33
CA GLY A 41 -16.76 -15.22 11.75
C GLY A 41 -15.46 -15.92 12.13
N GLN A 42 -14.59 -16.24 11.18
CA GLN A 42 -13.17 -16.40 11.48
C GLN A 42 -12.36 -15.73 10.39
N GLU A 43 -12.58 -14.43 10.21
CA GLU A 43 -11.41 -13.56 10.15
C GLU A 43 -10.54 -14.00 11.34
N SER A 44 -9.53 -14.81 11.05
CA SER A 44 -8.31 -14.75 11.81
C SER A 44 -7.85 -13.32 11.61
N THR A 45 -8.46 -12.42 12.40
CA THR A 45 -7.87 -11.17 12.79
C THR A 45 -6.53 -11.66 13.31
N VAL A 46 -5.52 -11.62 12.43
CA VAL A 46 -4.14 -11.80 12.79
C VAL A 46 -3.99 -10.67 13.76
N LYS A 47 -4.24 -10.97 15.05
CA LYS A 47 -4.31 -9.98 16.11
C LYS A 47 -2.97 -9.33 15.98
N VAL A 48 -2.96 -8.12 15.44
CA VAL A 48 -1.75 -7.46 14.98
C VAL A 48 -0.96 -7.33 16.25
N THR A 49 -0.07 -8.30 16.47
CA THR A 49 0.49 -8.52 17.78
C THR A 49 1.40 -7.33 17.96
N MET A 50 1.33 -6.63 19.09
CA MET A 50 2.04 -5.35 19.25
C MET A 50 3.52 -5.43 18.84
N TRP A 51 4.13 -6.62 18.94
CA TRP A 51 5.42 -7.01 18.35
C TRP A 51 5.66 -6.58 16.90
N MET A 52 4.67 -6.62 16.02
CA MET A 52 4.82 -6.23 14.62
C MET A 52 5.03 -4.71 14.48
N ARG A 53 4.43 -3.90 15.35
CA ARG A 53 4.66 -2.47 15.41
C ARG A 53 5.98 -2.14 16.10
N ILE A 54 6.43 -2.97 17.04
CA ILE A 54 7.66 -2.74 17.83
C ILE A 54 8.93 -3.14 17.05
N LYS A 55 8.86 -4.14 16.16
CA LYS A 55 9.98 -4.58 15.29
C LYS A 55 10.78 -3.44 14.64
N PRO A 56 10.17 -2.47 13.94
CA PRO A 56 10.91 -1.36 13.34
C PRO A 56 11.57 -0.45 14.37
N TYR A 57 10.91 -0.15 15.50
CA TYR A 57 11.48 0.70 16.55
C TYR A 57 12.65 0.04 17.27
N VAL A 58 12.63 -1.28 17.45
CA VAL A 58 13.74 -2.02 18.06
C VAL A 58 15.02 -1.90 17.23
N TYR A 59 14.91 -1.95 15.90
CA TYR A 59 16.06 -1.75 15.02
C TYR A 59 16.65 -0.33 15.16
N ILE A 60 15.79 0.69 15.13
CA ILE A 60 16.22 2.09 15.28
C ILE A 60 16.83 2.33 16.67
N ALA A 61 16.21 1.80 17.72
CA ALA A 61 16.72 1.90 19.08
C ALA A 61 18.07 1.20 19.24
N ALA A 62 18.26 0.02 18.64
CA ALA A 62 19.53 -0.70 18.66
C ALA A 62 20.63 0.06 17.90
N ALA A 63 20.31 0.63 16.73
CA ALA A 63 21.24 1.47 15.98
C ALA A 63 21.66 2.71 16.79
N PHE A 64 20.69 3.40 17.42
CA PHE A 64 20.95 4.56 18.26
C PHE A 64 21.78 4.21 19.48
N ALA A 65 21.44 3.13 20.19
CA ALA A 65 22.20 2.64 21.34
C ALA A 65 23.62 2.21 20.95
N GLY A 66 23.79 1.57 19.80
CA GLY A 66 25.10 1.17 19.28
C GLY A 66 25.97 2.38 18.96
N ILE A 67 25.44 3.37 18.25
CA ILE A 67 26.16 4.62 17.95
C ILE A 67 26.49 5.37 19.24
N PHE A 68 25.53 5.52 20.15
CA PHE A 68 25.72 6.18 21.44
C PHE A 68 26.80 5.48 22.28
N PHE A 69 26.81 4.15 22.29
CA PHE A 69 27.80 3.36 23.01
C PHE A 69 29.20 3.49 22.38
N CYS A 70 29.30 3.43 21.05
CA CYS A 70 30.55 3.66 20.33
C CYS A 70 31.11 5.07 20.59
N VAL A 71 30.26 6.10 20.55
CA VAL A 71 30.60 7.48 20.87
C VAL A 71 31.09 7.59 22.31
N ARG A 72 30.37 6.97 23.28
CA ARG A 72 30.77 6.95 24.70
C ARG A 72 32.06 6.20 24.96
N LEU A 73 32.35 5.12 24.24
CA LEU A 73 33.62 4.39 24.33
C LEU A 73 34.78 5.18 23.72
N ALA A 74 34.57 5.80 22.56
CA ALA A 74 35.60 6.60 21.88
C ALA A 74 35.92 7.90 22.64
N LEU A 75 34.92 8.52 23.27
CA LEU A 75 35.08 9.72 24.11
C LEU A 75 35.53 9.41 25.54
N GLY A 76 35.78 8.14 25.88
CA GLY A 76 36.42 7.72 27.13
C GLY A 76 35.79 8.33 28.38
N THR A 77 34.69 7.74 28.88
CA THR A 77 34.12 7.94 30.23
C THR A 77 34.47 9.29 30.89
N THR A 78 33.91 10.40 30.41
CA THR A 78 33.98 11.65 31.17
C THR A 78 32.59 12.12 31.54
N SER A 79 32.39 12.12 32.85
CA SER A 79 31.55 13.03 33.62
C SER A 79 30.05 12.81 33.62
N LYS A 80 29.57 12.45 34.81
CA LYS A 80 28.24 12.78 35.32
C LYS A 80 28.09 14.31 35.22
N ASP A 81 27.45 14.79 34.18
CA ASP A 81 26.77 16.08 34.24
C ASP A 81 25.41 15.93 33.56
N ASP A 82 24.40 16.24 34.35
CA ASP A 82 22.98 16.17 34.05
C ASP A 82 22.64 17.36 33.12
N ASN A 83 23.07 17.28 31.87
CA ASN A 83 22.59 18.17 30.82
C ASN A 83 22.43 17.38 29.53
N MET A 84 21.34 16.60 29.52
CA MET A 84 20.78 16.04 28.30
C MET A 84 20.32 17.21 27.43
N GLN A 85 21.20 17.71 26.56
CA GLN A 85 20.77 18.44 25.38
C GLN A 85 20.02 17.44 24.51
N ILE A 86 18.71 17.37 24.77
CA ILE A 86 17.73 16.90 23.80
C ILE A 86 17.94 17.82 22.60
N ALA A 87 18.54 17.29 21.54
CA ALA A 87 18.54 17.96 20.25
C ALA A 87 17.06 18.12 19.85
N GLN A 88 16.54 19.32 20.11
CA GLN A 88 15.27 19.84 19.66
C GLN A 88 15.13 19.54 18.17
N THR A 89 14.08 18.81 17.80
CA THR A 89 12.81 19.39 17.32
C THR A 89 13.00 19.97 15.93
N GLU A 90 12.35 19.31 14.97
CA GLU A 90 12.12 19.74 13.59
C GLU A 90 12.00 21.27 13.47
N GLU A 91 12.97 21.87 12.79
CA GLU A 91 12.91 23.28 12.44
C GLU A 91 12.05 23.39 11.17
N MET A 92 10.86 23.98 11.34
CA MET A 92 10.02 24.48 10.24
C MET A 92 10.86 25.48 9.44
N THR A 93 11.34 25.07 8.26
CA THR A 93 12.16 25.90 7.39
C THR A 93 11.32 27.05 6.85
N ILE A 94 11.65 28.28 7.27
CA ILE A 94 11.15 29.50 6.63
C ILE A 94 11.81 29.54 5.25
N TYR A 95 11.03 29.26 4.20
CA TYR A 95 11.51 29.39 2.82
C TYR A 95 11.76 30.88 2.54
N THR A 96 13.03 31.26 2.39
CA THR A 96 13.43 32.57 1.89
C THR A 96 13.49 32.52 0.37
N ASP A 97 13.16 33.62 -0.31
CA ASP A 97 13.17 33.69 -1.78
C ASP A 97 14.51 33.25 -2.39
N GLU A 98 15.63 33.55 -1.71
CA GLU A 98 16.98 33.12 -2.13
C GLU A 98 17.15 31.59 -2.16
N TYR A 99 16.55 30.87 -1.20
CA TYR A 99 16.59 29.41 -1.19
C TYR A 99 15.69 28.81 -2.26
N ILE A 100 14.51 29.40 -2.47
CA ILE A 100 13.57 28.97 -3.51
C ILE A 100 14.22 29.11 -4.89
N ASP A 101 14.87 30.25 -5.15
CA ASP A 101 15.55 30.50 -6.43
C ASP A 101 16.70 29.51 -6.65
N SER A 102 17.52 29.23 -5.62
CA SER A 102 18.63 28.26 -5.73
C SER A 102 18.12 26.84 -6.03
N PHE A 103 16.98 26.47 -5.46
CA PHE A 103 16.34 25.18 -5.68
C PHE A 103 15.76 25.11 -7.11
N LEU A 104 15.12 26.18 -7.57
CA LEU A 104 14.61 26.29 -8.94
C LEU A 104 15.73 26.15 -9.97
N GLU A 105 16.86 26.83 -9.76
CA GLU A 105 18.03 26.78 -10.64
C GLU A 105 18.68 25.39 -10.63
N THR A 106 18.83 24.77 -9.46
CA THR A 106 19.40 23.43 -9.31
C THR A 106 18.56 22.36 -9.99
N THR A 107 17.24 22.51 -9.97
CA THR A 107 16.30 21.52 -10.53
C THR A 107 16.04 21.72 -12.02
N MET A 108 16.51 22.84 -12.61
CA MET A 108 16.22 23.24 -14.00
C MET A 108 14.72 23.09 -14.33
N ILE A 109 13.86 23.38 -13.35
CA ILE A 109 12.42 23.27 -13.48
C ILE A 109 11.89 24.50 -14.22
N ASP A 110 11.23 24.27 -15.36
CA ASP A 110 10.52 25.33 -16.09
C ASP A 110 9.22 25.75 -15.36
N ASP A 111 8.81 27.02 -15.51
CA ASP A 111 7.58 27.57 -14.92
C ASP A 111 6.33 26.71 -15.19
N TYR A 112 6.26 26.09 -16.37
CA TYR A 112 5.14 25.20 -16.74
C TYR A 112 5.02 23.97 -15.83
N THR A 113 6.16 23.40 -15.43
CA THR A 113 6.23 22.24 -14.54
C THR A 113 5.77 22.63 -13.13
N ILE A 114 6.07 23.85 -12.70
CA ILE A 114 5.58 24.40 -11.42
C ILE A 114 4.05 24.46 -11.43
N TYR A 115 3.43 25.03 -12.47
CA TYR A 115 1.97 25.12 -12.57
C TYR A 115 1.28 23.75 -12.53
N TYR A 116 1.80 22.76 -13.27
CA TYR A 116 1.22 21.42 -13.28
C TYR A 116 1.32 20.75 -11.89
N SER A 117 2.46 20.89 -11.21
CA SER A 117 2.66 20.31 -9.88
C SER A 117 1.72 20.92 -8.82
N LEU A 118 1.44 22.22 -8.89
CA LEU A 118 0.52 22.89 -7.97
C LEU A 118 -0.94 22.51 -8.21
N VAL A 119 -1.32 22.28 -9.47
CA VAL A 119 -2.67 21.83 -9.83
C VAL A 119 -2.92 20.39 -9.35
N ASP A 120 -1.91 19.52 -9.46
CA ASP A 120 -2.01 18.12 -9.03
C ASP A 120 -2.10 17.98 -7.50
N ILE A 121 -1.46 18.88 -6.75
CA ILE A 121 -1.55 18.90 -5.27
C ILE A 121 -2.93 19.40 -4.79
N ASN A 122 -3.62 20.22 -5.57
CA ASN A 122 -4.87 20.86 -5.16
C ASN A 122 -6.14 20.16 -5.69
N ASN A 123 -6.00 18.96 -6.26
CA ASN A 123 -7.09 18.12 -6.75
C ASN A 123 -7.06 16.74 -6.07
#